data_AF-Q36076-F1
#
_entry.id   AF-Q36076-F1
#
_cell.length_a   1.000
_cell.length_b   1.000
_cell.length_c   1.000
_cell.angle_alpha   90.00
_cell.angle_beta   90.00
_cell.angle_gamma   90.00
#
_symmetry.space_group_name_H-M   'P 1'
#
loop_
_entity.id
_entity.type
_entity.pdbx_description
1 polymer ?
#
loop_
_entity_poly.entity_id
_entity_poly.type
_entity_poly.pdbx_seq_one_letter_code
_entity_poly.pdbx_strand_id
1 'polypeptide(L)' 'SMLFTCSALQIITGFFLAIHYTANINLAFSSIVHITRDVPYGWIMQNTHAIGASMF' A
#
# COMPACT_ATOMS: atom_id res chain seq x y z
N SER A 1 11.03 -19.39 2.09
CA SER A 1 10.20 -19.32 3.31
C SER A 1 9.08 -18.33 3.07
N MET A 2 7.89 -18.57 3.63
CA MET A 2 6.74 -17.67 3.56
C MET A 2 7.09 -16.25 4.05
N LEU A 3 7.97 -16.15 5.05
CA LEU A 3 8.48 -14.87 5.57
C LEU A 3 9.23 -14.05 4.52
N PHE A 4 10.13 -14.67 3.75
CA PHE A 4 10.90 -13.96 2.72
C PHE A 4 9.99 -13.45 1.59
N THR A 5 9.02 -14.27 1.17
CA THR A 5 8.05 -13.88 0.14
C THR A 5 7.14 -12.75 0.61
N CYS A 6 6.64 -12.81 1.84
CA CYS A 6 5.81 -11.74 2.40
C CYS A 6 6.63 -10.45 2.60
N SER A 7 7.90 -10.53 3.04
CA SER A 7 8.78 -9.36 3.16
C SER A 7 9.01 -8.65 1.81
N ALA A 8 9.31 -9.41 0.75
CA ALA A 8 9.47 -8.85 -0.58
C ALA A 8 8.18 -8.18 -1.08
N LEU A 9 7.02 -8.81 -0.88
CA LEU A 9 5.72 -8.26 -1.23
C LEU A 9 5.43 -6.95 -0.47
N GLN A 10 5.71 -6.91 0.83
CA GLN A 10 5.50 -5.70 1.66
C GLN A 10 6.41 -4.54 1.24
N ILE A 11 7.66 -4.80 0.87
CA ILE A 11 8.58 -3.76 0.38
C ILE A 11 8.07 -3.18 -0.94
N ILE A 12 7.70 -4.03 -1.89
CA ILE A 12 7.24 -3.59 -3.22
C ILE A 12 5.94 -2.79 -3.11
N THR A 13 4.95 -3.33 -2.40
CA THR A 13 3.64 -2.69 -2.25
C THR A 13 3.71 -1.45 -1.35
N GLY A 14 4.51 -1.49 -0.28
CA GLY A 14 4.73 -0.36 0.62
C GLY A 14 5.46 0.80 -0.06
N PHE A 15 6.47 0.50 -0.89
CA PHE A 15 7.17 1.53 -1.68
C PHE A 15 6.21 2.22 -2.65
N PHE A 16 5.37 1.47 -3.37
CA PHE A 16 4.34 2.03 -4.23
C PHE A 16 3.37 2.94 -3.46
N LEU A 17 2.86 2.48 -2.32
CA LEU A 17 1.96 3.27 -1.48
C LEU A 17 2.62 4.55 -0.97
N ALA A 18 3.90 4.49 -0.60
CA ALA A 18 4.65 5.65 -0.11
C ALA A 18 4.83 6.75 -1.16
N ILE A 19 4.87 6.41 -2.46
CA ILE A 19 4.96 7.41 -3.55
C ILE A 19 3.67 8.23 -3.66
N HIS A 20 2.52 7.62 -3.37
CA HIS A 20 1.20 8.26 -3.51
C HIS A 20 0.61 8.77 -2.19
N TYR A 21 1.11 8.29 -1.05
CA TYR A 21 0.64 8.67 0.27
C TYR A 21 1.23 10.01 0.72
N THR A 22 0.40 10.86 1.33
CA THR A 22 0.83 12.14 1.89
C THR A 22 0.81 12.09 3.41
N ALA A 23 1.99 12.17 4.04
CA ALA A 23 2.16 12.18 5.49
C ALA A 23 1.82 13.56 6.11
N ASN A 24 0.60 14.03 5.92
CA ASN A 24 0.06 15.26 6.51
C ASN A 24 -1.34 14.99 7.07
N ILE A 25 -1.64 15.42 8.30
CA ILE A 25 -2.91 15.11 8.98
C ILE A 25 -4.16 15.53 8.18
N ASN A 26 -4.08 16.61 7.40
CA ASN A 26 -5.20 17.11 6.61
C ASN A 26 -5.37 16.36 5.28
N LEU A 27 -4.34 15.65 4.82
CA LEU A 27 -4.29 15.02 3.50
C LEU A 27 -4.13 13.49 3.55
N ALA A 28 -3.83 12.91 4.71
CA ALA A 28 -3.58 11.48 4.85
C ALA A 28 -4.76 10.65 4.32
N PHE A 29 -5.98 10.99 4.75
CA PHE A 29 -7.18 10.28 4.31
C PHE A 29 -7.48 10.51 2.82
N SER A 30 -7.41 11.76 2.33
CA SER A 30 -7.67 12.05 0.92
C SER A 30 -6.62 11.43 0.00
N SER A 31 -5.36 11.30 0.43
CA SER A 31 -4.31 10.59 -0.32
C SER A 31 -4.57 9.09 -0.41
N ILE A 32 -5.17 8.47 0.62
CA ILE A 32 -5.65 7.08 0.56
C ILE A 32 -6.80 6.95 -0.44
N VAL A 33 -7.79 7.85 -0.39
CA VAL A 33 -8.90 7.85 -1.36
C VAL A 33 -8.38 7.99 -2.80
N HIS A 34 -7.41 8.87 -3.01
CA HIS A 34 -6.72 9.04 -4.28
C HIS A 34 -6.05 7.74 -4.76
N ILE A 35 -5.29 7.06 -3.89
CA ILE A 35 -4.70 5.74 -4.19
C ILE A 35 -5.76 4.73 -4.62
N THR A 36 -6.87 4.65 -3.89
CA THR A 36 -7.90 3.64 -4.17
C THR A 36 -8.70 3.95 -5.44
N ARG A 37 -8.90 5.23 -5.79
CA ARG A 37 -9.86 5.64 -6.84
C ARG A 37 -9.21 6.16 -8.12
N ASP A 38 -8.09 6.84 -8.00
CA ASP A 38 -7.52 7.62 -9.12
C ASP A 38 -6.20 7.02 -9.61
N VAL A 39 -5.50 6.23 -8.79
CA VAL A 39 -4.26 5.54 -9.18
C VAL A 39 -4.59 4.21 -9.86
N PRO A 40 -4.11 3.95 -11.09
CA PRO A 40 -4.30 2.66 -11.75
C PRO A 40 -3.83 1.50 -10.88
N TYR A 41 -4.69 0.51 -10.67
CA TYR A 41 -4.44 -0.64 -9.78
C TYR A 41 -4.14 -0.29 -8.31
N GLY A 42 -4.30 0.96 -7.89
CA GLY A 42 -3.95 1.39 -6.53
C GLY A 42 -4.79 0.69 -5.46
N TRP A 43 -6.06 0.37 -5.77
CA TRP A 43 -6.90 -0.46 -4.89
C TRP A 43 -6.34 -1.88 -4.69
N ILE A 44 -5.77 -2.50 -5.74
CA ILE A 44 -5.14 -3.82 -5.64
C ILE A 44 -3.90 -3.70 -4.77
N MET A 45 -3.03 -2.73 -5.06
CA MET A 45 -1.79 -2.51 -4.31
C MET A 45 -2.04 -2.30 -2.81
N GLN A 46 -3.04 -1.47 -2.46
CA GLN A 46 -3.43 -1.23 -1.07
C GLN A 46 -3.95 -2.50 -0.40
N ASN A 47 -4.84 -3.25 -1.06
CA ASN A 47 -5.38 -4.49 -0.49
C ASN A 47 -4.30 -5.57 -0.36
N THR A 48 -3.40 -5.70 -1.34
CA THR A 48 -2.28 -6.64 -1.25
C THR A 48 -1.33 -6.30 -0.11
N HIS A 49 -1.07 -5.01 0.17
CA HIS A 49 -0.23 -4.61 1.30
C HIS A 49 -0.91 -4.91 2.65
N ALA A 50 -2.22 -4.67 2.76
CA ALA A 50 -2.99 -4.91 3.97
C ALA A 50 -3.14 -6.42 4.27
N ILE A 51 -3.49 -7.22 3.24
CA ILE A 51 -3.59 -8.67 3.35
C ILE A 51 -2.19 -9.28 3.55
N GLY A 52 -1.18 -8.79 2.82
CA GLY A 52 0.22 -9.19 2.95
C GLY A 52 0.77 -9.01 4.37
N ALA A 53 0.41 -7.91 5.04
CA ALA A 53 0.76 -7.68 6.44
C ALA A 53 0.15 -8.70 7.40
N SER A 54 -1.03 -9.27 7.08
CA SER A 54 -1.65 -10.31 7.90
C SER A 54 -1.04 -11.71 7.68
N MET A 55 -0.43 -11.93 6.50
CA MET A 55 0.27 -13.18 6.17
C MET A 55 1.73 -13.21 6.64
N PHE A 56 2.29 -12.06 7.00
CA PHE A 56 3.66 -11.90 7.50
C PHE A 56 3.71 -12.16 9.01
#